data_AF-A0A6P0T5J2-F1
#
_entry.id   AF-A0A6P0T5J2-F1
#
_cell.length_a   1.000
_cell.length_b   1.000
_cell.length_c   1.000
_cell.angle_alpha   90.00
_cell.angle_beta   90.00
_cell.angle_gamma   90.00
#
_symmetry.space_group_name_H-M   'P 1'
#
loop_
_entity.id
_entity.type
_entity.pdbx_description
1 polymer ?
#
loop_
_entity_poly.entity_id
_entity_poly.type
_entity_poly.pdbx_seq_one_letter_code
_entity_poly.pdbx_strand_id
1 'polypeptide(L)'
;MNKPIILTVDDDPDVLQAIARDLRRQYGDRHRIMKADSGTAALEILKQLTLRNETVALFVVDQRMPQMSGVEFLEQACAIFPAAKRVLLTAYADTDAAIRAINIARLDYYLLKPWDPPEEKLYPVLDDLVDDWRANFHPEFQGIRVIGDRWSAESHRIKDFLARNQIPYRWLDIERNTDAPKLLTYAGIATPSFPVVLFGDGEHQVKPTNLQIAEKIGLQTQANNPFYDLIIIGGGPGGLAAAVYGASEGLRTVMIEREAPGGQAGTSSRIENYLGFPVGLSGGDLARRAVTQAKRFGVEILTPQEATAIRVENDYRIVTLADGSELTGHAVILALGVAWRRLTVPGIEKFTGAGIYYGAAQTEAIACKDEEVFVVGGANSAGQAAMYFSQFARKVTMLVRGDSLTKSMSQYLIDQIAETSNIEVQTDASVIEAKGESRLEALVIENSQTGEVQTLPAKSLFIFIGAVPYTDWLDELLHRD
;
A
#
# COMPACT_ATOMS: atom_id res chain seq x y z
N MET A 1 -7.59 14.36 -6.12
CA MET A 1 -6.51 15.37 -6.16
C MET A 1 -7.13 16.71 -6.49
N ASN A 2 -6.66 17.79 -5.86
CA ASN A 2 -7.03 19.14 -6.29
C ASN A 2 -6.51 19.39 -7.71
N LYS A 3 -7.23 20.20 -8.50
CA LYS A 3 -6.77 20.60 -9.83
C LYS A 3 -5.41 21.27 -9.72
N PRO A 4 -4.38 20.84 -10.48
CA PRO A 4 -3.09 21.53 -10.48
C PRO A 4 -3.26 23.00 -10.84
N ILE A 5 -2.39 23.84 -10.29
CA ILE A 5 -2.52 25.29 -10.38
C ILE A 5 -1.74 25.81 -11.58
N ILE A 6 -2.34 26.75 -12.30
CA ILE A 6 -1.61 27.68 -13.17
C ILE A 6 -1.60 29.02 -12.45
N LEU A 7 -0.41 29.51 -12.09
CA LEU A 7 -0.23 30.79 -11.42
C LEU A 7 0.25 31.82 -12.45
N THR A 8 -0.54 32.88 -12.62
CA THR A 8 -0.13 34.03 -13.43
C THR A 8 0.21 35.22 -12.53
N VAL A 9 1.31 35.91 -12.86
CA VAL A 9 1.85 37.02 -12.08
C VAL A 9 2.16 38.18 -13.03
N ASP A 10 1.56 39.33 -12.79
CA ASP A 10 1.75 40.55 -13.59
C ASP A 10 1.31 41.75 -12.74
N ASP A 11 2.09 42.83 -12.71
CA ASP A 11 1.77 44.04 -11.94
C ASP A 11 0.77 44.96 -12.67
N ASP A 12 0.62 44.80 -13.98
CA ASP A 12 -0.41 45.49 -14.75
C ASP A 12 -1.77 44.77 -14.57
N PRO A 13 -2.76 45.42 -13.94
CA PRO A 13 -4.05 44.79 -13.63
C PRO A 13 -4.84 44.40 -14.88
N ASP A 14 -4.72 45.16 -15.97
CA ASP A 14 -5.44 44.90 -17.21
C ASP A 14 -4.86 43.67 -17.91
N VAL A 15 -3.52 43.58 -17.95
CA VAL A 15 -2.81 42.43 -18.51
C VAL A 15 -3.05 41.18 -17.67
N LEU A 16 -2.95 41.28 -16.33
CA LEU A 16 -3.24 40.19 -15.40
C LEU A 16 -4.67 39.67 -15.54
N GLN A 17 -5.63 40.56 -15.78
CA GLN A 17 -7.02 40.18 -15.99
C GLN A 17 -7.23 39.52 -17.35
N ALA A 18 -6.60 40.03 -18.41
CA ALA A 18 -6.65 39.45 -19.75
C ALA A 18 -6.09 38.02 -19.76
N ILE A 19 -4.85 37.83 -19.28
CA ILE A 19 -4.21 36.50 -19.27
C ILE A 19 -5.00 35.51 -18.41
N ALA A 20 -5.47 35.92 -17.24
CA ALA A 20 -6.25 35.04 -16.38
C ALA A 20 -7.62 34.68 -16.98
N ARG A 21 -8.21 35.56 -17.79
CA ARG A 21 -9.45 35.25 -18.53
C ARG A 21 -9.19 34.19 -19.59
N ASP A 22 -8.14 34.35 -20.39
CA ASP A 22 -7.79 33.43 -21.47
C ASP A 22 -7.38 32.06 -20.89
N LEU A 23 -6.56 32.05 -19.84
CA LEU A 23 -6.20 30.83 -19.10
C LEU A 23 -7.43 30.12 -18.51
N ARG A 24 -8.38 30.84 -17.93
CA ARG A 24 -9.62 30.23 -17.41
C ARG A 24 -10.49 29.65 -18.52
N ARG A 25 -10.56 30.33 -19.67
CA ARG A 25 -11.35 29.89 -20.83
C ARG A 25 -10.84 28.55 -21.37
N GLN A 26 -9.53 28.37 -21.50
CA GLN A 26 -8.93 27.17 -22.07
C GLN A 26 -8.67 26.05 -21.03
N TYR A 27 -8.26 26.40 -19.81
CA TYR A 27 -7.74 25.42 -18.84
C TYR A 27 -8.56 25.28 -17.55
N GLY A 28 -9.61 26.08 -17.34
CA GLY A 28 -10.37 26.11 -16.07
C GLY A 28 -11.12 24.80 -15.73
N ASP A 29 -11.36 23.96 -16.73
CA ASP A 29 -11.93 22.62 -16.58
C ASP A 29 -10.96 21.67 -15.84
N ARG A 30 -9.65 21.80 -16.08
CA ARG A 30 -8.61 20.87 -15.61
C ARG A 30 -7.63 21.50 -14.61
N HIS A 31 -7.51 22.82 -14.58
CA HIS A 31 -6.59 23.56 -13.72
C HIS A 31 -7.30 24.62 -12.88
N ARG A 32 -6.72 24.95 -11.73
CA ARG A 32 -7.13 26.09 -10.91
C ARG A 32 -6.28 27.30 -11.29
N ILE A 33 -6.91 28.37 -11.76
CA ILE A 33 -6.19 29.60 -12.18
C ILE A 33 -6.07 30.56 -11.01
N MET A 34 -4.84 30.80 -10.56
CA MET A 34 -4.51 31.76 -9.51
C MET A 34 -3.79 32.98 -10.09
N LYS A 35 -3.96 34.13 -9.44
CA LYS A 35 -3.39 35.41 -9.87
C LYS A 35 -2.58 36.01 -8.73
N ALA A 36 -1.51 36.72 -9.06
CA ALA A 36 -0.80 37.61 -8.15
C ALA A 36 -0.43 38.90 -8.88
N ASP A 37 -0.49 40.02 -8.18
CA ASP A 37 -0.19 41.36 -8.69
C ASP A 37 1.28 41.78 -8.49
N SER A 38 2.08 40.91 -7.90
CA SER A 38 3.50 41.15 -7.64
C SER A 38 4.24 39.84 -7.37
N GLY A 39 5.55 39.81 -7.62
CA GLY A 39 6.41 38.67 -7.28
C GLY A 39 6.35 38.30 -5.79
N THR A 40 6.33 39.30 -4.89
CA THR A 40 6.24 39.09 -3.44
C THR A 40 4.92 38.43 -3.03
N ALA A 41 3.78 38.91 -3.56
CA ALA A 41 2.48 38.29 -3.30
C ALA A 41 2.40 36.86 -3.86
N ALA A 42 3.00 36.63 -5.04
CA ALA A 42 3.10 35.30 -5.63
C ALA A 42 3.90 34.34 -4.75
N LEU A 43 5.03 34.76 -4.16
CA LEU A 43 5.81 33.92 -3.24
C LEU A 43 5.04 33.56 -1.97
N GLU A 44 4.26 34.48 -1.41
CA GLU A 44 3.39 34.17 -0.26
C GLU A 44 2.30 33.16 -0.63
N ILE A 45 1.72 33.27 -1.83
CA ILE A 45 0.81 32.25 -2.37
C ILE A 45 1.52 30.90 -2.44
N LEU A 46 2.75 30.85 -2.98
CA LEU A 46 3.50 29.60 -3.09
C LEU A 46 3.74 28.93 -1.73
N LYS A 47 4.12 29.70 -0.71
CA LYS A 47 4.28 29.17 0.66
C LYS A 47 2.97 28.56 1.18
N GLN A 48 1.84 29.23 0.98
CA GLN A 48 0.53 28.69 1.39
C GLN A 48 0.15 27.42 0.62
N LEU A 49 0.48 27.35 -0.67
CA LEU A 49 0.23 26.15 -1.47
C LEU A 49 1.09 24.97 -1.03
N THR A 50 2.35 25.20 -0.67
CA THR A 50 3.23 24.18 -0.08
C THR A 50 2.64 23.63 1.22
N LEU A 51 2.17 24.51 2.12
CA LEU A 51 1.54 24.09 3.38
C LEU A 51 0.26 23.26 3.17
N ARG A 52 -0.45 23.47 2.05
CA ARG A 52 -1.66 22.73 1.69
C ARG A 52 -1.40 21.51 0.82
N ASN A 53 -0.14 21.22 0.52
CA ASN A 53 0.27 20.16 -0.40
C ASN A 53 -0.46 20.25 -1.76
N GLU A 54 -0.66 21.48 -2.24
CA GLU A 54 -1.23 21.77 -3.56
C GLU A 54 -0.11 21.81 -4.61
N THR A 55 -0.43 21.43 -5.84
CA THR A 55 0.54 21.32 -6.93
C THR A 55 0.42 22.50 -7.88
N VAL A 56 1.56 23.08 -8.28
CA VAL A 56 1.63 24.05 -9.37
C VAL A 56 2.17 23.37 -10.63
N ALA A 57 1.44 23.49 -11.73
CA ALA A 57 1.81 22.92 -13.03
C ALA A 57 2.61 23.91 -13.88
N LEU A 58 2.23 25.19 -13.85
CA LEU A 58 2.75 26.20 -14.76
C LEU A 58 2.74 27.59 -14.11
N PHE A 59 3.84 28.32 -14.32
CA PHE A 59 3.99 29.74 -14.04
C PHE A 59 3.90 30.54 -15.35
N VAL A 60 3.09 31.60 -15.36
CA VAL A 60 3.02 32.57 -16.47
C VAL A 60 3.27 33.97 -15.90
N VAL A 61 4.48 34.48 -16.05
CA VAL A 61 5.00 35.59 -15.23
C VAL A 61 5.48 36.74 -16.10
N ASP A 62 5.10 37.97 -15.79
CA ASP A 62 5.67 39.15 -16.45
C ASP A 62 7.14 39.38 -16.11
N GLN A 63 7.90 39.82 -17.11
CA GLN A 63 9.31 40.13 -16.92
C GLN A 63 9.57 41.39 -16.11
N ARG A 64 8.79 42.46 -16.32
CA ARG A 64 9.05 43.81 -15.81
C ARG A 64 8.06 44.20 -14.71
N MET A 65 8.19 43.54 -13.57
CA MET A 65 7.43 43.89 -12.38
C MET A 65 8.25 44.76 -11.41
N PRO A 66 7.63 45.71 -10.68
CA PRO A 66 8.26 46.48 -9.62
C PRO A 66 8.85 45.59 -8.53
N GLN A 67 9.98 46.02 -7.95
CA GLN A 67 10.68 45.39 -6.82
C GLN A 67 11.31 44.01 -7.08
N MET A 68 10.69 43.17 -7.91
CA MET A 68 11.17 41.82 -8.24
C MET A 68 10.80 41.51 -9.68
N SER A 69 11.80 41.26 -10.52
CA SER A 69 11.58 40.87 -11.92
C SER A 69 11.01 39.46 -12.04
N GLY A 70 10.43 39.15 -13.20
CA GLY A 70 9.90 37.81 -13.49
C GLY A 70 10.94 36.70 -13.34
N VAL A 71 12.18 36.95 -13.78
CA VAL A 71 13.29 35.99 -13.63
C VAL A 71 13.61 35.74 -12.15
N GLU A 72 13.73 36.80 -11.34
CA GLU A 72 14.04 36.68 -9.91
C GLU A 72 12.94 35.94 -9.15
N PHE A 73 11.67 36.17 -9.52
CA PHE A 73 10.56 35.40 -9.00
C PHE A 73 10.68 33.92 -9.41
N LEU A 74 10.89 33.63 -10.69
CA LEU A 74 10.96 32.25 -11.19
C LEU A 74 12.11 31.48 -10.56
N GLU A 75 13.27 32.10 -10.35
CA GLU A 75 14.41 31.47 -9.66
C GLU A 75 14.03 30.99 -8.25
N GLN A 76 13.34 31.83 -7.48
CA GLN A 76 12.85 31.47 -6.14
C GLN A 76 11.70 30.47 -6.18
N ALA A 77 10.75 30.64 -7.11
CA ALA A 77 9.63 29.73 -7.29
C ALA A 77 10.08 28.31 -7.65
N CYS A 78 11.16 28.17 -8.44
CA CYS A 78 11.74 26.88 -8.82
C CYS A 78 12.33 26.12 -7.62
N ALA A 79 12.81 26.81 -6.59
CA ALA A 79 13.27 26.16 -5.36
C ALA A 79 12.10 25.53 -4.57
N ILE A 80 10.88 26.06 -4.73
CA ILE A 80 9.67 25.60 -4.03
C ILE A 80 8.91 24.56 -4.87
N PHE A 81 8.73 24.82 -6.16
CA PHE A 81 8.01 23.96 -7.11
C PHE A 81 8.89 23.61 -8.32
N PRO A 82 9.87 22.70 -8.16
CA PRO A 82 10.88 22.42 -9.18
C PRO A 82 10.30 21.74 -10.43
N ALA A 83 9.15 21.08 -10.32
CA ALA A 83 8.49 20.42 -11.45
C ALA A 83 7.61 21.36 -12.29
N ALA A 84 7.25 22.54 -11.79
CA ALA A 84 6.38 23.46 -12.51
C ALA A 84 7.09 24.06 -13.73
N LYS A 85 6.36 24.13 -14.85
CA LYS A 85 6.79 24.78 -16.08
C LYS A 85 6.85 26.29 -15.93
N ARG A 86 7.73 26.95 -16.66
CA ARG A 86 7.95 28.40 -16.54
C ARG A 86 7.82 29.09 -17.89
N VAL A 87 6.89 30.05 -17.94
CA VAL A 87 6.66 30.92 -19.08
C VAL A 87 6.83 32.37 -18.65
N LEU A 88 7.66 33.10 -19.39
CA LEU A 88 7.92 34.51 -19.16
C LEU A 88 7.18 35.35 -20.20
N LEU A 89 6.35 36.29 -19.78
CA LEU A 89 5.72 37.28 -20.64
C LEU A 89 6.65 38.49 -20.78
N THR A 90 6.92 38.92 -22.01
CA THR A 90 7.90 39.97 -22.27
C THR A 90 7.49 40.89 -23.43
N ALA A 91 8.05 42.10 -23.46
CA ALA A 91 7.90 43.05 -24.57
C ALA A 91 9.10 42.96 -25.52
N TYR A 92 8.93 43.44 -26.76
CA TYR A 92 9.90 43.37 -27.88
C TYR A 92 11.33 43.89 -27.59
N ALA A 93 11.55 44.58 -26.47
CA ALA A 93 12.83 45.23 -26.10
C ALA A 93 13.69 44.43 -25.11
N ASP A 94 13.25 43.25 -24.65
CA ASP A 94 13.88 42.51 -23.54
C ASP A 94 14.54 41.18 -23.96
N THR A 95 14.88 41.01 -25.24
CA THR A 95 15.43 39.76 -25.79
C THR A 95 16.72 39.32 -25.07
N ASP A 96 17.59 40.26 -24.67
CA ASP A 96 18.80 39.96 -23.90
C ASP A 96 18.51 39.52 -22.46
N ALA A 97 17.41 40.00 -21.86
CA ALA A 97 16.95 39.57 -20.55
C ALA A 97 16.32 38.17 -20.62
N ALA A 98 15.59 37.87 -21.69
CA ALA A 98 15.05 36.53 -21.97
C ALA A 98 16.17 35.49 -22.17
N ILE A 99 17.25 35.84 -22.88
CA ILE A 99 18.41 34.96 -23.07
C ILE A 99 19.10 34.65 -21.72
N ARG A 100 19.23 35.64 -20.83
CA ARG A 100 19.76 35.40 -19.47
C ARG A 100 18.83 34.53 -18.62
N ALA A 101 17.51 34.69 -18.77
CA ALA A 101 16.50 33.90 -18.06
C ALA A 101 16.54 32.40 -18.41
N ILE A 102 16.82 32.06 -19.68
CA ILE A 102 16.97 30.67 -20.13
C ILE A 102 18.08 29.95 -19.35
N ASN A 103 19.21 30.62 -19.12
CA ASN A 103 20.38 30.01 -18.48
C ASN A 103 20.29 29.97 -16.94
N ILE A 104 19.65 30.96 -16.30
CA ILE A 104 19.61 31.10 -14.83
C ILE A 104 18.35 30.43 -14.24
N ALA A 105 17.16 30.75 -14.76
CA ALA A 105 15.89 30.29 -14.21
C ALA A 105 15.35 29.02 -14.90
N ARG A 106 16.10 28.42 -15.84
CA ARG A 106 15.68 27.28 -16.68
C ARG A 106 14.27 27.51 -17.23
N LEU A 107 14.10 28.64 -17.90
CA LEU A 107 12.85 29.02 -18.52
C LEU A 107 12.46 27.99 -19.59
N ASP A 108 11.22 27.49 -19.56
CA ASP A 108 10.74 26.55 -20.59
C ASP A 108 10.34 27.30 -21.87
N TYR A 109 9.76 28.50 -21.76
CA TYR A 109 9.39 29.33 -22.91
C TYR A 109 9.25 30.82 -22.56
N TYR A 110 9.33 31.73 -23.55
CA TYR A 110 8.94 33.13 -23.40
C TYR A 110 7.89 33.54 -24.44
N LEU A 111 6.91 34.33 -24.04
CA LEU A 111 5.81 34.80 -24.88
C LEU A 111 5.84 36.33 -25.00
N LEU A 112 5.55 36.83 -26.19
CA LEU A 112 5.50 38.26 -26.46
C LEU A 112 4.10 38.83 -26.20
N LYS A 113 4.03 39.96 -25.51
CA LYS A 113 2.79 40.75 -25.39
C LYS A 113 2.63 41.68 -26.61
N PRO A 114 1.41 41.85 -27.16
CA PRO A 114 0.18 41.14 -26.83
C PRO A 114 0.08 39.78 -27.55
N TRP A 115 -0.57 38.81 -26.91
CA TRP A 115 -0.76 37.44 -27.42
C TRP A 115 -2.10 37.23 -28.14
N ASP A 116 -2.72 38.29 -28.64
CA ASP A 116 -3.97 38.21 -29.41
C ASP A 116 -3.69 37.85 -30.89
N PRO A 117 -4.38 36.86 -31.49
CA PRO A 117 -5.37 35.97 -30.87
C PRO A 117 -4.71 34.86 -30.01
N PRO A 118 -5.27 34.54 -28.82
CA PRO A 118 -4.68 33.55 -27.90
C PRO A 118 -4.66 32.14 -28.49
N GLU A 119 -5.59 31.82 -29.39
CA GLU A 119 -5.66 30.54 -30.08
C GLU A 119 -4.42 30.25 -30.96
N GLU A 120 -3.73 31.30 -31.43
CA GLU A 120 -2.53 31.17 -32.26
C GLU A 120 -1.24 31.36 -31.47
N LYS A 121 -1.25 32.28 -30.50
CA LYS A 121 -0.01 32.76 -29.85
C LYS A 121 0.19 32.30 -28.42
N LEU A 122 -0.89 31.93 -27.70
CA LEU A 122 -0.83 31.57 -26.29
C LEU A 122 -1.08 30.07 -26.08
N TYR A 123 -2.22 29.55 -26.55
CA TYR A 123 -2.63 28.19 -26.24
C TYR A 123 -1.70 27.11 -26.77
N PRO A 124 -1.23 27.13 -28.03
CA PRO A 124 -0.36 26.07 -28.55
C PRO A 124 0.90 25.88 -27.70
N VAL A 125 1.52 26.98 -27.27
CA VAL A 125 2.71 26.95 -26.41
C VAL A 125 2.40 26.40 -25.03
N LEU A 126 1.31 26.84 -24.41
CA LEU A 126 0.94 26.39 -23.08
C LEU A 126 0.43 24.96 -23.06
N ASP A 127 -0.26 24.51 -24.11
CA ASP A 127 -0.72 23.13 -24.28
C ASP A 127 0.47 22.17 -24.30
N ASP A 128 1.49 22.44 -25.13
CA ASP A 128 2.71 21.63 -25.19
C ASP A 128 3.41 21.53 -23.81
N LEU A 129 3.53 22.65 -23.09
CA LEU A 129 4.17 22.68 -21.78
C LEU A 129 3.36 21.95 -20.71
N VAL A 130 2.03 22.13 -20.70
CA VAL A 130 1.14 21.46 -19.75
C VAL A 130 1.09 19.96 -20.02
N ASP A 131 1.11 19.52 -21.28
CA ASP A 131 1.12 18.11 -21.63
C ASP A 131 2.47 17.46 -21.33
N ASP A 132 3.59 18.14 -21.57
CA ASP A 132 4.92 17.69 -21.12
C ASP A 132 5.01 17.61 -19.59
N TRP A 133 4.43 18.59 -18.88
CA TRP A 133 4.31 18.54 -17.43
C TRP A 133 3.50 17.31 -17.00
N ARG A 134 2.34 17.05 -17.61
CA ARG A 134 1.51 15.88 -17.28
C ARG A 134 2.19 14.56 -17.55
N ALA A 135 2.95 14.46 -18.64
CA ALA A 135 3.69 13.25 -18.99
C ALA A 135 4.79 12.91 -17.98
N ASN A 136 5.39 13.93 -17.36
CA ASN A 136 6.55 13.77 -16.48
C ASN A 136 6.25 14.00 -14.99
N PHE A 137 5.13 14.63 -14.66
CA PHE A 137 4.78 14.96 -13.28
C PHE A 137 4.22 13.74 -12.56
N HIS A 138 4.96 13.33 -11.54
CA HIS A 138 4.55 12.29 -10.62
C HIS A 138 4.13 12.96 -9.30
N PRO A 139 2.83 13.05 -8.98
CA PRO A 139 2.39 13.64 -7.72
C PRO A 139 3.03 12.90 -6.54
N GLU A 140 3.47 13.65 -5.53
CA GLU A 140 3.94 13.03 -4.29
C GLU A 140 2.83 12.17 -3.71
N PHE A 141 3.19 10.96 -3.29
CA PHE A 141 2.25 10.05 -2.66
C PHE A 141 1.84 10.63 -1.29
N GLN A 142 0.62 11.15 -1.20
CA GLN A 142 0.06 11.77 0.01
C GLN A 142 -0.49 10.74 1.03
N GLY A 143 -0.35 9.45 0.75
CA GLY A 143 -0.79 8.38 1.65
C GLY A 143 0.27 7.95 2.66
N ILE A 144 0.04 6.80 3.28
CA ILE A 144 0.93 6.21 4.28
C ILE A 144 2.24 5.74 3.65
N ARG A 145 3.38 6.22 4.14
CA ARG A 145 4.70 5.76 3.70
C ARG A 145 5.33 4.92 4.80
N VAL A 146 5.77 3.71 4.46
CA VAL A 146 6.47 2.82 5.39
C VAL A 146 7.94 2.82 5.00
N ILE A 147 8.79 3.41 5.84
CA ILE A 147 10.24 3.41 5.66
C ILE A 147 10.81 2.26 6.49
N GLY A 148 11.55 1.36 5.87
CA GLY A 148 12.15 0.25 6.59
C GLY A 148 13.05 -0.59 5.71
N ASP A 149 13.68 -1.58 6.34
CA ASP A 149 14.50 -2.58 5.66
C ASP A 149 13.63 -3.77 5.21
N ARG A 150 13.99 -4.36 4.06
CA ARG A 150 13.29 -5.52 3.50
C ARG A 150 13.31 -6.73 4.44
N TRP A 151 14.37 -6.87 5.23
CA TRP A 151 14.60 -8.04 6.10
C TRP A 151 14.09 -7.83 7.52
N SER A 152 13.32 -6.77 7.75
CA SER A 152 12.68 -6.51 9.02
C SER A 152 11.31 -7.18 9.10
N ALA A 153 11.17 -8.13 10.03
CA ALA A 153 9.89 -8.77 10.34
C ALA A 153 8.80 -7.76 10.74
N GLU A 154 9.19 -6.70 11.46
CA GLU A 154 8.28 -5.61 11.82
C GLU A 154 7.81 -4.82 10.58
N SER A 155 8.71 -4.61 9.62
CA SER A 155 8.35 -3.97 8.34
C SER A 155 7.39 -4.85 7.55
N HIS A 156 7.65 -6.16 7.47
CA HIS A 156 6.73 -7.12 6.84
C HIS A 156 5.34 -7.08 7.50
N ARG A 157 5.26 -7.15 8.84
CA ARG A 157 3.99 -7.09 9.59
C ARG A 157 3.16 -5.86 9.22
N ILE A 158 3.77 -4.67 9.20
CA ILE A 158 3.07 -3.42 8.88
C ILE A 158 2.60 -3.40 7.42
N LYS A 159 3.46 -3.81 6.49
CA LYS A 159 3.12 -3.90 5.06
C LYS A 159 1.94 -4.85 4.84
N ASP A 160 1.99 -6.05 5.43
CA ASP A 160 0.93 -7.05 5.32
C ASP A 160 -0.39 -6.55 5.92
N PHE A 161 -0.33 -5.93 7.10
CA PHE A 161 -1.51 -5.34 7.76
C PHE A 161 -2.20 -4.28 6.89
N LEU A 162 -1.43 -3.33 6.34
CA LEU A 162 -1.96 -2.26 5.47
C LEU A 162 -2.52 -2.84 4.17
N ALA A 163 -1.81 -3.78 3.54
CA ALA A 163 -2.24 -4.43 2.30
C ALA A 163 -3.56 -5.20 2.48
N ARG A 164 -3.66 -6.02 3.54
CA ARG A 164 -4.83 -6.85 3.81
C ARG A 164 -6.05 -6.03 4.25
N ASN A 165 -5.85 -4.91 4.93
CA ASN A 165 -6.92 -3.94 5.22
C ASN A 165 -7.19 -2.96 4.05
N GLN A 166 -6.53 -3.15 2.90
CA GLN A 166 -6.72 -2.36 1.68
C GLN A 166 -6.46 -0.88 1.85
N ILE A 167 -5.51 -0.56 2.72
CA ILE A 167 -5.04 0.77 2.97
C ILE A 167 -3.88 1.04 2.01
N PRO A 168 -4.01 1.97 1.06
CA PRO A 168 -2.93 2.28 0.13
C PRO A 168 -1.72 2.81 0.89
N TYR A 169 -0.55 2.23 0.63
CA TYR A 169 0.71 2.67 1.20
C TYR A 169 1.84 2.59 0.19
N ARG A 170 2.92 3.32 0.46
CA ARG A 170 4.17 3.23 -0.29
C ARG A 170 5.27 2.73 0.62
N TRP A 171 5.87 1.59 0.28
CA TRP A 171 7.08 1.14 0.96
C TRP A 171 8.30 1.86 0.37
N LEU A 172 9.15 2.35 1.26
CA LEU A 172 10.43 2.99 0.95
C LEU A 172 11.53 2.16 1.61
N ASP A 173 12.18 1.32 0.82
CA ASP A 173 13.34 0.55 1.24
C ASP A 173 14.49 1.51 1.56
N ILE A 174 14.94 1.51 2.82
CA ILE A 174 16.01 2.41 3.26
C ILE A 174 17.33 2.17 2.53
N GLU A 175 17.59 0.95 2.05
CA GLU A 175 18.83 0.62 1.34
C GLU A 175 18.81 1.08 -0.12
N ARG A 176 17.62 1.15 -0.74
CA ARG A 176 17.47 1.36 -2.19
C ARG A 176 16.86 2.71 -2.56
N ASN A 177 16.12 3.35 -1.66
CA ASN A 177 15.37 4.55 -1.96
C ASN A 177 16.12 5.81 -1.49
N THR A 178 16.44 6.70 -2.43
CA THR A 178 17.20 7.93 -2.18
C THR A 178 16.44 9.01 -1.41
N ASP A 179 15.11 8.93 -1.35
CA ASP A 179 14.26 9.92 -0.68
C ASP A 179 14.00 9.54 0.79
N ALA A 180 14.06 8.26 1.13
CA ALA A 180 13.83 7.77 2.49
C ALA A 180 14.71 8.49 3.55
N PRO A 181 16.04 8.64 3.35
CA PRO A 181 16.89 9.38 4.30
C PRO A 181 16.51 10.86 4.47
N LYS A 182 16.05 11.52 3.40
CA LYS A 182 15.60 12.92 3.46
C LYS A 182 14.33 13.05 4.29
N LEU A 183 13.38 12.14 4.07
CA LEU A 183 12.12 12.10 4.82
C LEU A 183 12.34 11.85 6.32
N LEU A 184 13.31 10.99 6.70
CA LEU A 184 13.68 10.78 8.10
C LEU A 184 14.26 12.04 8.74
N THR A 185 15.13 12.74 8.01
CA THR A 185 15.68 14.03 8.44
C THR A 185 14.57 15.06 8.66
N TYR A 186 13.62 15.17 7.72
CA TYR A 186 12.47 16.09 7.85
C TYR A 186 11.53 15.71 9.00
N ALA A 187 11.42 14.42 9.31
CA ALA A 187 10.68 13.94 10.47
C ALA A 187 11.44 14.16 11.81
N GLY A 188 12.68 14.67 11.79
CA GLY A 188 13.47 14.91 12.99
C GLY A 188 14.07 13.63 13.60
N ILE A 189 14.18 12.54 12.85
CA ILE A 189 14.66 11.25 13.35
C ILE A 189 16.17 11.13 13.09
N ALA A 190 16.98 11.36 14.12
CA ALA A 190 18.45 11.33 14.01
C ALA A 190 19.04 9.90 13.98
N THR A 191 18.45 8.97 14.73
CA THR A 191 18.85 7.55 14.80
C THR A 191 17.62 6.66 14.58
N PRO A 192 17.27 6.36 13.33
CA PRO A 192 16.04 5.65 13.03
C PRO A 192 16.09 4.20 13.52
N SER A 193 15.06 3.81 14.24
CA SER A 193 14.71 2.41 14.49
C SER A 193 13.62 2.04 13.49
N PHE A 194 13.81 0.97 12.71
CA PHE A 194 12.88 0.63 11.61
C PHE A 194 11.89 -0.46 12.01
N PRO A 195 10.64 -0.42 11.51
CA PRO A 195 10.10 0.52 10.53
C PRO A 195 9.66 1.88 11.10
N VAL A 196 9.66 2.91 10.26
CA VAL A 196 9.03 4.21 10.52
C VAL A 196 7.82 4.37 9.59
N VAL A 197 6.67 4.74 10.14
CA VAL A 197 5.44 5.00 9.37
C VAL A 197 5.20 6.51 9.34
N LEU A 198 5.14 7.09 8.14
CA LEU A 198 4.76 8.48 7.90
C LEU A 198 3.31 8.55 7.41
N PHE A 199 2.51 9.38 8.04
CA PHE A 199 1.09 9.56 7.71
C PHE A 199 0.87 10.73 6.74
N GLY A 200 -0.32 10.81 6.16
CA GLY A 200 -0.68 11.85 5.18
C GLY A 200 -0.82 13.25 5.79
N ASP A 201 -1.01 13.34 7.10
CA ASP A 201 -1.08 14.58 7.88
C ASP A 201 0.31 15.10 8.32
N GLY A 202 1.39 14.40 7.95
CA GLY A 202 2.77 14.77 8.29
C GLY A 202 3.26 14.21 9.63
N GLU A 203 2.41 13.56 10.42
CA GLU A 203 2.85 12.86 11.62
C GLU A 203 3.59 11.56 11.29
N HIS A 204 4.33 11.03 12.27
CA HIS A 204 5.05 9.77 12.12
C HIS A 204 5.03 8.94 13.40
N GLN A 205 5.22 7.64 13.24
CA GLN A 205 5.40 6.71 14.34
C GLN A 205 6.59 5.78 14.06
N VAL A 206 7.36 5.48 15.11
CA VAL A 206 8.52 4.57 15.06
C VAL A 206 8.11 3.22 15.64
N LYS A 207 8.29 2.15 14.87
CA LYS A 207 7.89 0.78 15.20
C LYS A 207 6.47 0.63 15.76
N PRO A 208 5.43 1.22 15.12
CA PRO A 208 4.10 1.14 15.68
C PRO A 208 3.53 -0.28 15.61
N THR A 209 2.67 -0.61 16.58
CA THR A 209 1.82 -1.81 16.53
C THR A 209 0.73 -1.65 15.47
N ASN A 210 0.13 -2.77 15.04
CA ASN A 210 -1.00 -2.69 14.09
C ASN A 210 -2.17 -1.88 14.68
N LEU A 211 -2.40 -1.97 16.00
CA LEU A 211 -3.42 -1.21 16.69
C LEU A 211 -3.16 0.31 16.62
N GLN A 212 -1.93 0.75 16.90
CA GLN A 212 -1.56 2.17 16.80
C GLN A 212 -1.75 2.73 15.39
N ILE A 213 -1.41 1.93 14.37
CA ILE A 213 -1.64 2.31 12.96
C ILE A 213 -3.15 2.40 12.70
N ALA A 214 -3.92 1.39 13.12
CA ALA A 214 -5.36 1.30 12.91
C ALA A 214 -6.10 2.51 13.51
N GLU A 215 -5.78 2.87 14.75
CA GLU A 215 -6.33 4.06 15.41
C GLU A 215 -5.97 5.34 14.65
N LYS A 216 -4.71 5.47 14.22
CA LYS A 216 -4.25 6.66 13.49
C LYS A 216 -4.92 6.84 12.13
N ILE A 217 -5.27 5.74 11.45
CA ILE A 217 -5.91 5.77 10.13
C ILE A 217 -7.44 5.70 10.19
N GLY A 218 -8.01 5.67 11.41
CA GLY A 218 -9.46 5.66 11.62
C GLY A 218 -10.14 4.32 11.34
N LEU A 219 -9.43 3.19 11.45
CA LEU A 219 -10.10 1.90 11.55
C LEU A 219 -10.86 1.82 12.87
N GLN A 220 -12.00 1.13 12.85
CA GLN A 220 -12.80 0.93 14.05
C GLN A 220 -12.12 -0.15 14.91
N THR A 221 -11.53 0.25 16.03
CA THR A 221 -10.85 -0.65 16.98
C THR A 221 -11.64 -0.87 18.27
N GLN A 222 -12.68 -0.06 18.50
CA GLN A 222 -13.53 -0.12 19.68
C GLN A 222 -15.00 -0.24 19.28
N ALA A 223 -15.74 -0.96 20.11
CA ALA A 223 -17.18 -1.10 20.01
C ALA A 223 -17.87 0.22 20.38
N ASN A 224 -18.92 0.60 19.64
CA ASN A 224 -19.75 1.74 20.03
C ASN A 224 -20.76 1.39 21.12
N ASN A 225 -21.04 0.10 21.29
CA ASN A 225 -22.04 -0.40 22.23
C ASN A 225 -21.41 -1.47 23.14
N PRO A 226 -21.78 -1.55 24.42
CA PRO A 226 -21.37 -2.66 25.28
C PRO A 226 -22.18 -3.94 25.02
N PHE A 227 -23.29 -3.85 24.26
CA PHE A 227 -24.25 -4.93 24.03
C PHE A 227 -24.63 -5.11 22.56
N TYR A 228 -24.64 -6.37 22.10
CA TYR A 228 -24.99 -6.80 20.74
C TYR A 228 -25.94 -8.00 20.75
N ASP A 229 -26.79 -8.13 19.73
CA ASP A 229 -27.59 -9.34 19.54
C ASP A 229 -26.70 -10.51 19.09
N LEU A 230 -25.72 -10.20 18.24
CA LEU A 230 -24.80 -11.18 17.66
C LEU A 230 -23.35 -10.68 17.68
N ILE A 231 -22.47 -11.43 18.34
CA ILE A 231 -21.02 -11.24 18.31
C ILE A 231 -20.41 -12.32 17.41
N ILE A 232 -19.55 -11.94 16.48
CA ILE A 232 -18.86 -12.85 15.57
C ILE A 232 -17.37 -12.72 15.82
N ILE A 233 -16.69 -13.84 16.09
CA ILE A 233 -15.25 -13.86 16.32
C ILE A 233 -14.57 -14.47 15.10
N GLY A 234 -13.82 -13.65 14.36
CA GLY A 234 -13.13 -14.01 13.12
C GLY A 234 -13.79 -13.38 11.89
N GLY A 235 -13.00 -12.68 11.08
CA GLY A 235 -13.40 -11.98 9.87
C GLY A 235 -13.06 -12.73 8.57
N GLY A 236 -12.93 -14.05 8.61
CA GLY A 236 -12.82 -14.89 7.41
C GLY A 236 -14.15 -14.99 6.64
N PRO A 237 -14.21 -15.76 5.53
CA PRO A 237 -15.43 -15.90 4.73
C PRO A 237 -16.67 -16.35 5.53
N GLY A 238 -16.50 -17.26 6.49
CA GLY A 238 -17.58 -17.71 7.36
C GLY A 238 -18.11 -16.60 8.28
N GLY A 239 -17.22 -15.83 8.90
CA GLY A 239 -17.60 -14.72 9.80
C GLY A 239 -18.20 -13.54 9.03
N LEU A 240 -17.64 -13.21 7.87
CA LEU A 240 -18.19 -12.19 6.97
C LEU A 240 -19.58 -12.57 6.47
N ALA A 241 -19.81 -13.83 6.11
CA ALA A 241 -21.15 -14.31 5.73
C ALA A 241 -22.13 -14.21 6.92
N ALA A 242 -21.72 -14.67 8.12
CA ALA A 242 -22.53 -14.55 9.33
C ALA A 242 -22.88 -13.09 9.65
N ALA A 243 -21.94 -12.17 9.45
CA ALA A 243 -22.13 -10.75 9.70
C ALA A 243 -23.15 -10.13 8.76
N VAL A 244 -23.06 -10.44 7.46
CA VAL A 244 -24.03 -9.98 6.46
C VAL A 244 -25.43 -10.50 6.78
N TYR A 245 -25.57 -11.80 7.05
CA TYR A 245 -26.88 -12.40 7.33
C TYR A 245 -27.47 -11.88 8.63
N GLY A 246 -26.70 -11.85 9.71
CA GLY A 246 -27.16 -11.37 11.02
C GLY A 246 -27.68 -9.93 10.94
N ALA A 247 -26.90 -9.01 10.35
CA ALA A 247 -27.33 -7.63 10.21
C ALA A 247 -28.48 -7.43 9.21
N SER A 248 -28.57 -8.25 8.15
CA SER A 248 -29.69 -8.16 7.20
C SER A 248 -31.04 -8.53 7.80
N GLU A 249 -31.04 -9.37 8.84
CA GLU A 249 -32.24 -9.73 9.62
C GLU A 249 -32.52 -8.75 10.78
N GLY A 250 -31.76 -7.64 10.86
CA GLY A 250 -31.97 -6.58 11.84
C GLY A 250 -31.28 -6.79 13.18
N LEU A 251 -30.39 -7.79 13.31
CA LEU A 251 -29.61 -7.99 14.54
C LEU A 251 -28.52 -6.92 14.66
N ARG A 252 -28.38 -6.34 15.85
CA ARG A 252 -27.22 -5.51 16.18
C ARG A 252 -25.99 -6.41 16.24
N THR A 253 -25.16 -6.34 15.19
CA THR A 253 -24.08 -7.28 14.94
C THR A 253 -22.71 -6.62 15.04
N VAL A 254 -21.78 -7.26 15.75
CA VAL A 254 -20.36 -6.91 15.78
C VAL A 254 -19.50 -8.08 15.33
N MET A 255 -18.47 -7.79 14.53
CA MET A 255 -17.47 -8.74 14.10
C MET A 255 -16.10 -8.32 14.62
N ILE A 256 -15.42 -9.22 15.33
CA ILE A 256 -14.08 -9.03 15.89
C ILE A 256 -13.07 -9.71 14.98
N GLU A 257 -12.07 -8.98 14.48
CA GLU A 257 -11.04 -9.48 13.58
C GLU A 257 -9.65 -9.02 14.03
N ARG A 258 -8.75 -9.97 14.29
CA ARG A 258 -7.43 -9.71 14.90
C ARG A 258 -6.39 -9.09 13.97
N GLU A 259 -6.53 -9.29 12.67
CA GLU A 259 -5.56 -8.84 11.67
C GLU A 259 -6.23 -8.01 10.59
N ALA A 260 -7.06 -8.65 9.77
CA ALA A 260 -7.67 -8.04 8.61
C ALA A 260 -8.82 -8.92 8.10
N PRO A 261 -9.97 -8.34 7.71
CA PRO A 261 -11.04 -9.10 7.10
C PRO A 261 -10.59 -9.88 5.86
N GLY A 262 -11.16 -11.07 5.68
CA GLY A 262 -10.80 -12.04 4.64
C GLY A 262 -10.14 -13.31 5.18
N GLY A 263 -9.54 -13.25 6.37
CA GLY A 263 -8.81 -14.38 6.97
C GLY A 263 -7.77 -14.97 6.01
N GLN A 264 -7.55 -16.30 6.07
CA GLN A 264 -6.60 -16.96 5.17
C GLN A 264 -6.99 -16.84 3.69
N ALA A 265 -8.29 -16.91 3.37
CA ALA A 265 -8.76 -16.78 1.99
C ALA A 265 -8.35 -15.43 1.39
N GLY A 266 -8.34 -14.36 2.21
CA GLY A 266 -7.89 -13.02 1.84
C GLY A 266 -6.45 -12.95 1.31
N THR A 267 -5.60 -13.91 1.69
CA THR A 267 -4.20 -13.97 1.25
C THR A 267 -4.00 -14.66 -0.11
N SER A 268 -5.05 -15.33 -0.63
CA SER A 268 -4.96 -16.03 -1.91
C SER A 268 -4.85 -15.04 -3.08
N SER A 269 -3.90 -15.30 -3.98
CA SER A 269 -3.72 -14.53 -5.21
C SER A 269 -4.90 -14.73 -6.17
N ARG A 270 -5.47 -15.94 -6.20
CA ARG A 270 -6.56 -16.30 -7.10
C ARG A 270 -7.41 -17.45 -6.53
N ILE A 271 -8.72 -17.23 -6.54
CA ILE A 271 -9.74 -18.20 -6.14
C ILE A 271 -10.64 -18.46 -7.37
N GLU A 272 -10.61 -19.68 -7.88
CA GLU A 272 -11.38 -20.09 -9.08
C GLU A 272 -12.56 -21.00 -8.74
N ASN A 273 -12.62 -21.50 -7.50
CA ASN A 273 -13.63 -22.43 -7.01
C ASN A 273 -14.68 -21.77 -6.09
N TYR A 274 -14.82 -20.44 -6.13
CA TYR A 274 -15.87 -19.73 -5.41
C TYR A 274 -17.06 -19.46 -6.34
N LEU A 275 -18.21 -20.06 -6.01
CA LEU A 275 -19.42 -19.97 -6.83
C LEU A 275 -19.85 -18.52 -7.06
N GLY A 276 -20.40 -18.22 -8.25
CA GLY A 276 -20.83 -16.88 -8.63
C GLY A 276 -19.73 -15.99 -9.26
N PHE A 277 -18.48 -16.46 -9.31
CA PHE A 277 -17.37 -15.75 -9.96
C PHE A 277 -16.78 -16.59 -11.11
N PRO A 278 -17.37 -16.56 -12.31
CA PRO A 278 -17.00 -17.45 -13.42
C PRO A 278 -15.57 -17.25 -13.94
N VAL A 279 -14.97 -16.08 -13.68
CA VAL A 279 -13.58 -15.75 -14.05
C VAL A 279 -12.62 -15.82 -12.86
N GLY A 280 -13.10 -16.28 -11.71
CA GLY A 280 -12.41 -16.21 -10.44
C GLY A 280 -12.25 -14.77 -9.92
N LEU A 281 -11.64 -14.65 -8.74
CA LEU A 281 -11.26 -13.37 -8.13
C LEU A 281 -10.09 -13.56 -7.16
N SER A 282 -9.45 -12.48 -6.71
CA SER A 282 -8.46 -12.57 -5.63
C SER A 282 -9.14 -12.69 -4.26
N GLY A 283 -8.43 -13.26 -3.30
CA GLY A 283 -8.87 -13.31 -1.90
C GLY A 283 -9.19 -11.94 -1.32
N GLY A 284 -8.34 -10.96 -1.62
CA GLY A 284 -8.55 -9.57 -1.20
C GLY A 284 -9.82 -8.95 -1.80
N ASP A 285 -10.15 -9.21 -3.07
CA ASP A 285 -11.39 -8.68 -3.66
C ASP A 285 -12.64 -9.35 -3.07
N LEU A 286 -12.57 -10.66 -2.78
CA LEU A 286 -13.64 -11.36 -2.07
C LEU A 286 -13.90 -10.72 -0.69
N ALA A 287 -12.84 -10.51 0.09
CA ALA A 287 -12.93 -9.90 1.41
C ALA A 287 -13.48 -8.46 1.35
N ARG A 288 -12.99 -7.64 0.41
CA ARG A 288 -13.46 -6.25 0.18
C ARG A 288 -14.96 -6.17 -0.03
N ARG A 289 -15.46 -6.99 -0.95
CA ARG A 289 -16.87 -7.02 -1.34
C ARG A 289 -17.73 -7.41 -0.14
N ALA A 290 -17.32 -8.43 0.60
CA ALA A 290 -18.02 -8.88 1.79
C ALA A 290 -18.01 -7.82 2.91
N VAL A 291 -16.87 -7.15 3.18
CA VAL A 291 -16.79 -6.03 4.14
C VAL A 291 -17.69 -4.87 3.72
N THR A 292 -17.71 -4.53 2.43
CA THR A 292 -18.57 -3.47 1.90
C THR A 292 -20.05 -3.79 2.14
N GLN A 293 -20.43 -5.05 1.94
CA GLN A 293 -21.80 -5.52 2.18
C GLN A 293 -22.15 -5.50 3.68
N ALA A 294 -21.27 -6.02 4.55
CA ALA A 294 -21.47 -6.02 6.00
C ALA A 294 -21.63 -4.59 6.54
N LYS A 295 -20.73 -3.67 6.16
CA LYS A 295 -20.82 -2.25 6.55
C LYS A 295 -22.10 -1.58 6.08
N ARG A 296 -22.58 -1.90 4.87
CA ARG A 296 -23.84 -1.37 4.34
C ARG A 296 -25.05 -1.76 5.21
N PHE A 297 -25.02 -2.93 5.84
CA PHE A 297 -26.05 -3.37 6.79
C PHE A 297 -25.83 -2.90 8.23
N GLY A 298 -24.79 -2.09 8.49
CA GLY A 298 -24.53 -1.53 9.81
C GLY A 298 -23.76 -2.46 10.75
N VAL A 299 -23.10 -3.50 10.24
CA VAL A 299 -22.18 -4.32 11.05
C VAL A 299 -21.03 -3.45 11.55
N GLU A 300 -20.79 -3.48 12.87
CA GLU A 300 -19.56 -2.94 13.44
C GLU A 300 -18.42 -3.96 13.25
N ILE A 301 -17.32 -3.54 12.64
CA ILE A 301 -16.17 -4.41 12.38
C ILE A 301 -14.98 -3.89 13.16
N LEU A 302 -14.62 -4.58 14.23
CA LEU A 302 -13.49 -4.24 15.09
C LEU A 302 -12.22 -4.85 14.51
N THR A 303 -11.29 -4.03 14.01
CA THR A 303 -10.05 -4.49 13.40
C THR A 303 -8.90 -3.48 13.58
N PRO A 304 -7.71 -3.91 14.05
CA PRO A 304 -7.38 -5.22 14.60
C PRO A 304 -7.85 -5.34 16.06
N GLN A 305 -8.62 -6.37 16.39
CA GLN A 305 -8.96 -6.75 17.77
C GLN A 305 -9.01 -8.26 17.94
N GLU A 306 -8.48 -8.76 19.05
CA GLU A 306 -8.44 -10.20 19.36
C GLU A 306 -9.33 -10.50 20.55
N ALA A 307 -10.15 -11.54 20.44
CA ALA A 307 -10.88 -12.12 21.56
C ALA A 307 -9.97 -13.12 22.30
N THR A 308 -9.89 -13.00 23.61
CA THR A 308 -8.97 -13.77 24.47
C THR A 308 -9.68 -14.67 25.46
N ALA A 309 -10.94 -14.40 25.79
CA ALA A 309 -11.78 -15.26 26.62
C ALA A 309 -13.27 -15.12 26.27
N ILE A 310 -14.03 -16.18 26.51
CA ILE A 310 -15.50 -16.17 26.47
C ILE A 310 -15.99 -16.75 27.78
N ARG A 311 -17.06 -16.18 28.34
CA ARG A 311 -17.81 -16.82 29.42
C ARG A 311 -19.31 -16.72 29.17
N VAL A 312 -20.05 -17.64 29.78
CA VAL A 312 -21.51 -17.68 29.74
C VAL A 312 -22.03 -17.26 31.11
N GLU A 313 -22.87 -16.22 31.13
CA GLU A 313 -23.54 -15.75 32.33
C GLU A 313 -25.05 -15.69 32.07
N ASN A 314 -25.80 -16.66 32.60
CA ASN A 314 -27.22 -16.84 32.33
C ASN A 314 -27.50 -16.91 30.81
N ASP A 315 -28.31 -15.99 30.29
CA ASP A 315 -28.68 -15.90 28.87
C ASP A 315 -27.67 -15.08 28.03
N TYR A 316 -26.60 -14.60 28.64
CA TYR A 316 -25.61 -13.72 28.01
C TYR A 316 -24.28 -14.41 27.78
N ARG A 317 -23.60 -13.96 26.73
CA ARG A 317 -22.24 -14.36 26.36
C ARG A 317 -21.37 -13.14 26.46
N ILE A 318 -20.28 -13.25 27.21
CA ILE A 318 -19.35 -12.14 27.43
C ILE A 318 -18.02 -12.53 26.80
N VAL A 319 -17.56 -11.69 25.88
CA VAL A 319 -16.30 -11.85 25.15
C VAL A 319 -15.31 -10.81 25.66
N THR A 320 -14.17 -11.27 26.20
CA THR A 320 -13.06 -10.41 26.62
C THR A 320 -12.12 -10.19 25.44
N LEU A 321 -11.75 -8.94 25.19
CA LEU A 321 -10.80 -8.55 24.15
C LEU A 321 -9.37 -8.44 24.72
N ALA A 322 -8.37 -8.40 23.84
CA ALA A 322 -6.96 -8.32 24.22
C ALA A 322 -6.59 -7.04 24.99
N ASP A 323 -7.35 -5.96 24.83
CA ASP A 323 -7.21 -4.73 25.62
C ASP A 323 -7.90 -4.79 26.99
N GLY A 324 -8.53 -5.91 27.33
CA GLY A 324 -9.26 -6.14 28.58
C GLY A 324 -10.70 -5.63 28.57
N SER A 325 -11.16 -4.99 27.49
CA SER A 325 -12.57 -4.61 27.35
C SER A 325 -13.46 -5.84 27.16
N GLU A 326 -14.74 -5.72 27.49
CA GLU A 326 -15.71 -6.80 27.39
C GLU A 326 -16.90 -6.40 26.52
N LEU A 327 -17.30 -7.31 25.64
CA LEU A 327 -18.52 -7.19 24.86
C LEU A 327 -19.53 -8.24 25.32
N THR A 328 -20.75 -7.80 25.59
CA THR A 328 -21.85 -8.69 25.96
C THR A 328 -22.76 -8.90 24.77
N GLY A 329 -23.28 -10.11 24.59
CA GLY A 329 -24.33 -10.33 23.61
C GLY A 329 -25.20 -11.54 23.85
N HIS A 330 -26.29 -11.60 23.08
CA HIS A 330 -27.22 -12.74 23.13
C HIS A 330 -26.62 -13.99 22.48
N ALA A 331 -25.85 -13.87 21.40
CA ALA A 331 -25.24 -15.01 20.73
C ALA A 331 -23.79 -14.72 20.32
N VAL A 332 -22.97 -15.76 20.27
CA VAL A 332 -21.61 -15.71 19.74
C VAL A 332 -21.47 -16.75 18.62
N ILE A 333 -20.96 -16.33 17.47
CA ILE A 333 -20.52 -17.23 16.39
C ILE A 333 -18.99 -17.24 16.37
N LEU A 334 -18.43 -18.45 16.48
CA LEU A 334 -17.00 -18.69 16.36
C LEU A 334 -16.65 -19.01 14.91
N ALA A 335 -16.08 -18.04 14.20
CA ALA A 335 -15.63 -18.14 12.82
C ALA A 335 -14.09 -18.03 12.74
N LEU A 336 -13.40 -18.71 13.66
CA LEU A 336 -11.98 -18.53 13.98
C LEU A 336 -11.02 -18.98 12.87
N GLY A 337 -11.51 -19.77 11.91
CA GLY A 337 -10.71 -20.31 10.83
C GLY A 337 -9.54 -21.14 11.33
N VAL A 338 -8.39 -20.99 10.68
CA VAL A 338 -7.17 -21.76 10.94
C VAL A 338 -5.94 -20.86 10.84
N ALA A 339 -4.92 -21.14 11.63
CA ALA A 339 -3.59 -20.55 11.55
C ALA A 339 -2.66 -21.44 10.73
N TRP A 340 -1.67 -20.87 10.04
CA TRP A 340 -0.68 -21.68 9.31
C TRP A 340 0.06 -22.61 10.27
N ARG A 341 0.22 -23.88 9.86
CA ARG A 341 1.07 -24.82 10.58
C ARG A 341 2.51 -24.33 10.49
N ARG A 342 3.17 -24.19 11.64
CA ARG A 342 4.56 -23.77 11.72
C ARG A 342 5.49 -24.91 11.33
N LEU A 343 6.54 -24.58 10.58
CA LEU A 343 7.61 -25.53 10.23
C LEU A 343 8.65 -25.52 11.35
N THR A 344 8.66 -26.59 12.15
CA THR A 344 9.53 -26.74 13.33
C THR A 344 10.91 -27.26 12.94
N VAL A 345 11.69 -26.45 12.23
CA VAL A 345 13.11 -26.74 11.94
C VAL A 345 14.01 -25.56 12.37
N PRO A 346 15.28 -25.82 12.73
CA PRO A 346 16.18 -24.77 13.19
C PRO A 346 16.27 -23.60 12.20
N GLY A 347 16.23 -22.37 12.73
CA GLY A 347 16.33 -21.14 11.94
C GLY A 347 15.02 -20.58 11.40
N ILE A 348 13.95 -21.37 11.25
CA ILE A 348 12.68 -20.88 10.65
C ILE A 348 12.10 -19.70 11.41
N GLU A 349 11.91 -19.85 12.73
CA GLU A 349 11.30 -18.81 13.55
C GLU A 349 12.16 -17.53 13.56
N LYS A 350 13.49 -17.69 13.59
CA LYS A 350 14.46 -16.58 13.59
C LYS A 350 14.33 -15.69 12.34
N PHE A 351 14.09 -16.28 11.16
CA PHE A 351 14.03 -15.54 9.90
C PHE A 351 12.59 -15.32 9.39
N THR A 352 11.58 -15.62 10.20
CA THR A 352 10.18 -15.34 9.84
C THR A 352 9.97 -13.82 9.75
N GLY A 353 9.50 -13.36 8.58
CA GLY A 353 9.42 -11.93 8.22
C GLY A 353 10.74 -11.33 7.69
N ALA A 354 11.83 -12.09 7.72
CA ALA A 354 13.19 -11.71 7.29
C ALA A 354 13.74 -12.69 6.24
N GLY A 355 12.93 -12.99 5.22
CA GLY A 355 13.22 -13.95 4.15
C GLY A 355 12.43 -15.26 4.24
N ILE A 356 11.75 -15.55 5.36
CA ILE A 356 10.80 -16.66 5.48
C ILE A 356 9.38 -16.12 5.73
N TYR A 357 8.40 -16.61 4.99
CA TYR A 357 7.03 -16.14 5.07
C TYR A 357 6.04 -17.31 5.04
N TYR A 358 4.87 -17.11 5.64
CA TYR A 358 3.77 -18.08 5.61
C TYR A 358 2.65 -17.57 4.69
N GLY A 359 2.12 -18.46 3.85
CA GLY A 359 1.18 -18.05 2.81
C GLY A 359 1.84 -17.24 1.69
N ALA A 360 1.01 -16.66 0.80
CA ALA A 360 1.51 -16.01 -0.41
C ALA A 360 2.19 -14.65 -0.18
N ALA A 361 2.12 -14.10 1.04
CA ALA A 361 2.77 -12.83 1.47
C ALA A 361 2.98 -11.85 0.30
N GLN A 362 1.87 -11.46 -0.35
CA GLN A 362 1.89 -10.82 -1.67
C GLN A 362 2.71 -9.52 -1.70
N THR A 363 2.85 -8.86 -0.54
CA THR A 363 3.68 -7.68 -0.32
C THR A 363 5.16 -7.88 -0.61
N GLU A 364 5.63 -9.13 -0.63
CA GLU A 364 7.04 -9.47 -0.87
C GLU A 364 7.33 -9.81 -2.33
N ALA A 365 6.32 -10.07 -3.17
CA ALA A 365 6.51 -10.51 -4.55
C ALA A 365 7.33 -9.54 -5.40
N ILE A 366 7.12 -8.22 -5.25
CA ILE A 366 7.91 -7.19 -5.92
C ILE A 366 9.38 -7.25 -5.47
N ALA A 367 9.61 -7.55 -4.18
CA ALA A 367 10.95 -7.63 -3.64
C ALA A 367 11.69 -8.88 -4.13
N CYS A 368 10.97 -9.96 -4.47
CA CYS A 368 11.50 -11.19 -5.06
C CYS A 368 11.87 -11.07 -6.55
N LYS A 369 11.72 -9.88 -7.16
CA LYS A 369 12.07 -9.67 -8.57
C LYS A 369 13.53 -10.07 -8.84
N ASP A 370 13.73 -10.85 -9.89
CA ASP A 370 15.04 -11.36 -10.33
C ASP A 370 15.78 -12.28 -9.31
N GLU A 371 15.10 -12.72 -8.26
CA GLU A 371 15.62 -13.64 -7.24
C GLU A 371 15.15 -15.09 -7.44
N GLU A 372 15.77 -16.01 -6.72
CA GLU A 372 15.28 -17.39 -6.58
C GLU A 372 14.37 -17.48 -5.36
N VAL A 373 13.19 -18.07 -5.54
CA VAL A 373 12.14 -18.21 -4.53
C VAL A 373 11.91 -19.68 -4.24
N PHE A 374 11.91 -20.06 -2.97
CA PHE A 374 11.55 -21.41 -2.54
C PHE A 374 10.11 -21.44 -2.02
N VAL A 375 9.35 -22.47 -2.41
CA VAL A 375 7.98 -22.71 -1.95
C VAL A 375 7.90 -24.10 -1.34
N VAL A 376 7.54 -24.21 -0.06
CA VAL A 376 7.35 -25.52 0.60
C VAL A 376 5.88 -25.88 0.58
N GLY A 377 5.52 -26.98 -0.09
CA GLY A 377 4.16 -27.51 -0.14
C GLY A 377 3.80 -28.13 -1.48
N GLY A 378 2.91 -29.13 -1.47
CA GLY A 378 2.49 -29.90 -2.65
C GLY A 378 0.99 -29.84 -2.97
N ALA A 379 0.26 -28.88 -2.40
CA ALA A 379 -1.19 -28.73 -2.59
C ALA A 379 -1.52 -27.43 -3.34
N ASN A 380 -2.81 -27.22 -3.63
CA ASN A 380 -3.30 -26.08 -4.42
C ASN A 380 -2.70 -24.72 -4.01
N SER A 381 -2.68 -24.37 -2.72
CA SER A 381 -2.17 -23.06 -2.27
C SER A 381 -0.69 -22.87 -2.60
N ALA A 382 0.12 -23.93 -2.49
CA ALA A 382 1.54 -23.88 -2.84
C ALA A 382 1.74 -23.71 -4.36
N GLY A 383 0.97 -24.44 -5.17
CA GLY A 383 1.03 -24.31 -6.63
C GLY A 383 0.57 -22.93 -7.13
N GLN A 384 -0.50 -22.38 -6.54
CA GLN A 384 -0.98 -21.03 -6.89
C GLN A 384 0.06 -19.97 -6.52
N ALA A 385 0.74 -20.14 -5.38
CA ALA A 385 1.84 -19.27 -5.00
C ALA A 385 3.02 -19.39 -5.96
N ALA A 386 3.39 -20.62 -6.37
CA ALA A 386 4.47 -20.82 -7.34
C ALA A 386 4.18 -20.13 -8.69
N MET A 387 2.96 -20.27 -9.21
CA MET A 387 2.49 -19.58 -10.42
C MET A 387 2.41 -18.06 -10.27
N TYR A 388 2.17 -17.56 -9.06
CA TYR A 388 2.19 -16.12 -8.79
C TYR A 388 3.63 -15.59 -8.77
N PHE A 389 4.53 -16.24 -8.04
CA PHE A 389 5.93 -15.82 -7.96
C PHE A 389 6.69 -15.99 -9.27
N SER A 390 6.32 -16.94 -10.13
CA SER A 390 6.96 -17.14 -11.44
C SER A 390 6.85 -15.92 -12.37
N GLN A 391 5.91 -15.01 -12.12
CA GLN A 391 5.75 -13.76 -12.86
C GLN A 391 6.77 -12.69 -12.46
N PHE A 392 7.44 -12.84 -11.31
CA PHE A 392 8.37 -11.85 -10.75
C PHE A 392 9.78 -12.41 -10.56
N ALA A 393 9.88 -13.63 -10.04
CA ALA A 393 11.12 -14.28 -9.68
C ALA A 393 11.87 -14.78 -10.92
N ARG A 394 13.21 -14.80 -10.83
CA ARG A 394 14.06 -15.45 -11.84
C ARG A 394 13.78 -16.95 -11.91
N LYS A 395 13.56 -17.58 -10.76
CA LYS A 395 13.28 -19.01 -10.61
C LYS A 395 12.43 -19.26 -9.36
N VAL A 396 11.50 -20.19 -9.47
CA VAL A 396 10.71 -20.70 -8.33
C VAL A 396 11.02 -22.19 -8.16
N THR A 397 11.46 -22.59 -6.97
CA THR A 397 11.73 -23.99 -6.62
C THR A 397 10.69 -24.46 -5.61
N MET A 398 9.82 -25.39 -6.01
CA MET A 398 8.85 -26.03 -5.14
C MET A 398 9.48 -27.23 -4.45
N LEU A 399 9.53 -27.22 -3.11
CA LEU A 399 9.97 -28.32 -2.27
C LEU A 399 8.74 -29.10 -1.78
N VAL A 400 8.61 -30.33 -2.28
CA VAL A 400 7.45 -31.18 -2.06
C VAL A 400 7.91 -32.41 -1.29
N ARG A 401 7.38 -32.61 -0.08
CA ARG A 401 7.72 -33.78 0.76
C ARG A 401 7.26 -35.11 0.15
N GLY A 402 6.20 -35.09 -0.67
CA GLY A 402 5.70 -36.28 -1.37
C GLY A 402 6.45 -36.54 -2.67
N ASP A 403 6.21 -37.73 -3.23
CA ASP A 403 6.72 -38.22 -4.52
C ASP A 403 6.13 -37.51 -5.75
N SER A 404 5.07 -36.70 -5.58
CA SER A 404 4.32 -36.10 -6.68
C SER A 404 3.37 -34.98 -6.20
N LEU A 405 2.96 -34.10 -7.12
CA LEU A 405 1.90 -33.11 -6.90
C LEU A 405 0.48 -33.69 -7.03
N THR A 406 0.32 -34.82 -7.73
CA THR A 406 -0.98 -35.38 -8.16
C THR A 406 -1.88 -35.83 -7.01
N LYS A 407 -1.32 -36.06 -5.82
CA LYS A 407 -2.09 -36.49 -4.63
C LYS A 407 -2.95 -35.38 -4.03
N SER A 408 -2.51 -34.13 -4.10
CA SER A 408 -3.12 -33.01 -3.35
C SER A 408 -3.31 -31.72 -4.16
N MET A 409 -2.85 -31.69 -5.40
CA MET A 409 -2.99 -30.55 -6.29
C MET A 409 -3.97 -30.85 -7.42
N SER A 410 -4.75 -29.85 -7.81
CA SER A 410 -5.71 -29.94 -8.91
C SER A 410 -4.98 -30.05 -10.25
N GLN A 411 -5.50 -30.89 -11.15
CA GLN A 411 -4.81 -31.21 -12.41
C GLN A 411 -4.44 -29.98 -13.24
N TYR A 412 -5.36 -29.01 -13.38
CA TYR A 412 -5.10 -27.79 -14.17
C TYR A 412 -3.86 -27.01 -13.70
N LEU A 413 -3.59 -27.03 -12.38
CA LEU A 413 -2.48 -26.31 -11.78
C LEU A 413 -1.17 -27.09 -11.94
N ILE A 414 -1.23 -28.42 -11.91
CA ILE A 414 -0.10 -29.29 -12.25
C ILE A 414 0.33 -29.04 -13.70
N ASP A 415 -0.63 -28.98 -14.62
CA ASP A 415 -0.38 -28.72 -16.04
C ASP A 415 0.28 -27.34 -16.24
N GLN A 416 -0.28 -26.29 -15.62
CA GLN A 416 0.30 -24.94 -15.66
C GLN A 416 1.72 -24.87 -15.10
N ILE A 417 1.99 -25.55 -13.98
CA ILE A 417 3.33 -25.60 -13.38
C ILE A 417 4.31 -26.27 -14.34
N ALA A 418 3.92 -27.39 -14.96
CA ALA A 418 4.77 -28.12 -15.91
C ALA A 418 5.08 -27.31 -17.18
N GLU A 419 4.15 -26.47 -17.63
CA GLU A 419 4.33 -25.59 -18.79
C GLU A 419 5.17 -24.33 -18.49
N THR A 420 5.37 -23.99 -17.21
CA THR A 420 6.04 -22.75 -16.80
C THR A 420 7.55 -22.98 -16.63
N SER A 421 8.34 -22.42 -17.55
CA SER A 421 9.78 -22.72 -17.69
C SER A 421 10.68 -22.33 -16.51
N ASN A 422 10.25 -21.41 -15.64
CA ASN A 422 11.01 -20.96 -14.48
C ASN A 422 10.51 -21.54 -13.15
N ILE A 423 9.64 -22.55 -13.18
CA ILE A 423 9.26 -23.33 -12.00
C ILE A 423 9.97 -24.69 -12.04
N GLU A 424 10.64 -25.04 -10.96
CA GLU A 424 11.22 -26.37 -10.74
C GLU A 424 10.50 -27.05 -9.58
N VAL A 425 10.17 -28.33 -9.73
CA VAL A 425 9.57 -29.13 -8.65
C VAL A 425 10.57 -30.17 -8.18
N GLN A 426 10.92 -30.11 -6.90
CA GLN A 426 11.75 -31.10 -6.21
C GLN A 426 10.86 -31.92 -5.29
N THR A 427 10.61 -33.17 -5.67
CA THR A 427 9.87 -34.14 -4.86
C THR A 427 10.76 -34.78 -3.82
N ASP A 428 10.13 -35.40 -2.82
CA ASP A 428 10.80 -36.04 -1.70
C ASP A 428 11.75 -35.11 -0.94
N ALA A 429 11.57 -33.79 -1.08
CA ALA A 429 12.47 -32.76 -0.60
C ALA A 429 11.86 -32.03 0.59
N SER A 430 12.63 -31.91 1.68
CA SER A 430 12.23 -31.21 2.91
C SER A 430 13.32 -30.25 3.37
N VAL A 431 12.92 -29.07 3.83
CA VAL A 431 13.83 -28.13 4.53
C VAL A 431 14.08 -28.68 5.93
N ILE A 432 15.35 -28.87 6.29
CA ILE A 432 15.76 -29.37 7.61
C ILE A 432 16.48 -28.32 8.45
N GLU A 433 16.96 -27.22 7.84
CA GLU A 433 17.57 -26.08 8.54
C GLU A 433 17.52 -24.83 7.66
N ALA A 434 17.29 -23.66 8.26
CA ALA A 434 17.49 -22.36 7.64
C ALA A 434 18.69 -21.64 8.27
N LYS A 435 19.55 -21.05 7.44
CA LYS A 435 20.82 -20.44 7.85
C LYS A 435 20.89 -18.96 7.48
N GLY A 436 21.58 -18.20 8.34
CA GLY A 436 21.88 -16.79 8.15
C GLY A 436 22.16 -16.05 9.47
N GLU A 437 22.60 -14.80 9.35
CA GLU A 437 22.87 -13.95 10.52
C GLU A 437 21.62 -13.17 10.96
N SER A 438 21.22 -12.17 10.19
CA SER A 438 20.04 -11.31 10.44
C SER A 438 18.84 -11.66 9.57
N ARG A 439 19.06 -12.38 8.47
CA ARG A 439 18.07 -12.76 7.45
C ARG A 439 18.36 -14.14 6.90
N LEU A 440 17.43 -14.71 6.14
CA LEU A 440 17.67 -15.95 5.41
C LEU A 440 18.77 -15.76 4.35
N GLU A 441 19.76 -16.65 4.37
CA GLU A 441 20.86 -16.67 3.39
C GLU A 441 21.01 -18.04 2.71
N ALA A 442 20.64 -19.12 3.38
CA ALA A 442 20.67 -20.46 2.81
C ALA A 442 19.63 -21.41 3.45
N LEU A 443 19.23 -22.43 2.69
CA LEU A 443 18.42 -23.54 3.15
C LEU A 443 19.21 -24.84 3.06
N VAL A 444 19.10 -25.68 4.09
CA VAL A 444 19.55 -27.07 4.06
C VAL A 444 18.35 -27.93 3.73
N ILE A 445 18.46 -28.67 2.63
CA ILE A 445 17.39 -29.49 2.07
C ILE A 445 17.86 -30.94 2.06
N GLU A 446 17.01 -31.83 2.53
CA GLU A 446 17.20 -33.29 2.50
C GLU A 446 16.24 -33.91 1.48
N ASN A 447 16.76 -34.80 0.64
CA ASN A 447 15.94 -35.69 -0.16
C ASN A 447 15.73 -37.01 0.59
N SER A 448 14.49 -37.32 0.97
CA SER A 448 14.18 -38.51 1.78
C SER A 448 14.33 -39.84 1.05
N GLN A 449 14.35 -39.85 -0.30
CA GLN A 449 14.58 -41.07 -1.07
C GLN A 449 16.06 -41.40 -1.23
N THR A 450 16.91 -40.40 -1.49
CA THR A 450 18.35 -40.61 -1.72
C THR A 450 19.18 -40.46 -0.46
N GLY A 451 18.66 -39.78 0.57
CA GLY A 451 19.40 -39.36 1.76
C GLY A 451 20.39 -38.21 1.50
N GLU A 452 20.37 -37.62 0.30
CA GLU A 452 21.24 -36.50 -0.05
C GLU A 452 20.83 -35.24 0.71
N VAL A 453 21.83 -34.57 1.30
CA VAL A 453 21.66 -33.29 2.00
C VAL A 453 22.46 -32.23 1.26
N GLN A 454 21.78 -31.18 0.82
CA GLN A 454 22.40 -30.06 0.11
C GLN A 454 22.11 -28.74 0.82
N THR A 455 23.04 -27.79 0.73
CA THR A 455 22.84 -26.41 1.17
C THR A 455 22.73 -25.51 -0.04
N LEU A 456 21.59 -24.84 -0.22
CA LEU A 456 21.34 -23.93 -1.34
C LEU A 456 21.26 -22.48 -0.85
N PRO A 457 21.87 -21.52 -1.57
CA PRO A 457 21.63 -20.10 -1.32
C PRO A 457 20.15 -19.77 -1.47
N ALA A 458 19.58 -19.08 -0.48
CA ALA A 458 18.16 -18.76 -0.46
C ALA A 458 17.94 -17.41 0.21
N LYS A 459 17.12 -16.56 -0.42
CA LYS A 459 16.71 -15.26 0.14
C LYS A 459 15.25 -15.22 0.53
N SER A 460 14.42 -16.05 -0.12
CA SER A 460 12.98 -16.05 0.05
C SER A 460 12.46 -17.49 0.12
N LEU A 461 11.77 -17.81 1.20
CA LEU A 461 11.08 -19.08 1.43
C LEU A 461 9.62 -18.81 1.81
N PHE A 462 8.68 -19.42 1.10
CA PHE A 462 7.25 -19.34 1.39
C PHE A 462 6.69 -20.70 1.77
N ILE A 463 6.05 -20.79 2.94
CA ILE A 463 5.65 -22.06 3.55
C ILE A 463 4.14 -22.27 3.45
N PHE A 464 3.73 -23.42 2.89
CA PHE A 464 2.34 -23.85 2.66
C PHE A 464 2.11 -25.31 3.13
N ILE A 465 2.35 -25.60 4.41
CA ILE A 465 2.28 -26.96 4.98
C ILE A 465 0.96 -27.28 5.71
N GLY A 466 -0.12 -26.61 5.29
CA GLY A 466 -1.44 -26.70 5.90
C GLY A 466 -1.63 -25.75 7.07
N ALA A 467 -2.74 -25.93 7.78
CA ALA A 467 -3.19 -25.05 8.83
C ALA A 467 -3.78 -25.83 10.00
N VAL A 468 -3.86 -25.21 11.17
CA VAL A 468 -4.40 -25.77 12.42
C VAL A 468 -5.49 -24.84 12.98
N PRO A 469 -6.59 -25.36 13.54
CA PRO A 469 -7.60 -24.52 14.19
C PRO A 469 -6.99 -23.67 15.30
N TYR A 470 -7.39 -22.40 15.39
CA TYR A 470 -6.95 -21.52 16.47
C TYR A 470 -7.99 -21.52 17.59
N THR A 471 -7.99 -22.59 18.40
CA THR A 471 -9.02 -22.82 19.42
C THR A 471 -8.51 -22.93 20.84
N ASP A 472 -7.19 -22.88 21.07
CA ASP A 472 -6.56 -23.15 22.38
C ASP A 472 -7.11 -22.27 23.52
N TRP A 473 -7.46 -21.02 23.24
CA TRP A 473 -8.01 -20.09 24.22
C TRP A 473 -9.47 -20.39 24.64
N LEU A 474 -10.12 -21.36 24.00
CA LEU A 474 -11.48 -21.82 24.29
C LEU A 474 -11.53 -23.10 25.14
N ASP A 475 -10.39 -23.51 25.73
CA ASP A 475 -10.34 -24.68 26.58
C ASP A 475 -11.46 -24.63 27.67
N GLU A 476 -12.07 -25.78 27.93
CA GLU A 476 -13.23 -26.00 28.84
C GLU A 476 -14.63 -25.59 28.36
N LEU A 477 -14.78 -24.69 27.38
CA LEU A 477 -16.10 -24.24 26.90
C LEU A 477 -16.72 -25.11 25.80
N LEU A 478 -15.90 -25.84 25.04
CA LEU A 478 -16.35 -26.61 23.88
C LEU A 478 -15.72 -28.01 23.89
N HIS A 479 -16.56 -29.01 23.64
CA HIS A 479 -16.07 -30.36 23.32
C HIS A 479 -15.39 -30.35 21.95
N ARG A 480 -14.24 -31.01 21.85
CA ARG A 480 -13.46 -31.18 20.62
C ARG A 480 -13.46 -32.65 20.22
N ASP A 481 -13.42 -32.92 18.92
CA ASP A 481 -13.43 -34.25 18.30
C ASP A 481 -12.04 -34.91 18.25
#